data_AF-A0A9X9WVI4-F1
#
_entry.id   AF-A0A9X9WVI4-F1
#
_cell.length_a   1.000
_cell.length_b   1.000
_cell.length_c   1.000
_cell.angle_alpha   90.00
_cell.angle_beta   90.00
_cell.angle_gamma   90.00
#
_symmetry.space_group_name_H-M   'P 1'
#
loop_
_entity.id
_entity.type
_entity.pdbx_description
1 polymer ?
#
loop_
_entity_poly.entity_id
_entity_poly.type
_entity_poly.pdbx_seq_one_letter_code
_entity_poly.pdbx_strand_id
1 'polypeptide(L)'
;MRFVMAPMMPPAARRCDRGMEAERIPSPRFRAYGRAVSQHAAAPRDHAEAAPPRRMRAGADGPVNFGKDALRLFDQADQLAAMIHQRKRRDFQSWLLIGKALASAKAQLAAHHGTSLTHLGRPWTVWLDRRPGLRAISESDRSSACWLWANHEDVIAWRDALPEATREKLVHPATNRQAWNRHVRMLVASPLAKPPQPKPDLRCHVTRLEKIVVDLSSRHAALEGEVAALRETVRSLEAVAVGAMKPKGNGVAARAA
;
A
#
# COMPACT_ATOMS: atom_id res chain seq x y z
N MET A 1 73.98 26.41 -37.03
CA MET A 1 73.00 26.49 -35.93
C MET A 1 72.01 25.34 -36.08
N ARG A 2 72.10 24.30 -35.23
CA ARG A 2 71.22 23.12 -35.29
C ARG A 2 70.23 23.20 -34.12
N PHE A 3 68.94 23.18 -34.44
CA PHE A 3 67.86 22.99 -33.49
C PHE A 3 67.85 21.52 -33.03
N VAL A 4 67.90 21.30 -31.72
CA VAL A 4 67.61 20.01 -31.09
C VAL A 4 66.41 20.25 -30.19
N MET A 5 65.23 19.77 -30.61
CA MET A 5 64.03 19.76 -29.77
C MET A 5 64.14 18.58 -28.79
N ALA A 6 64.03 18.87 -27.50
CA ALA A 6 63.85 17.86 -26.46
C ALA A 6 62.37 17.45 -26.39
N PRO A 7 62.05 16.15 -26.22
CA PRO A 7 60.67 15.71 -26.06
C PRO A 7 60.14 16.00 -24.64
N MET A 8 58.96 16.63 -24.58
CA MET A 8 58.12 16.74 -23.37
C MET A 8 57.65 15.35 -22.94
N MET A 9 58.10 14.89 -21.77
CA MET A 9 57.51 13.77 -21.03
C MET A 9 56.34 14.27 -20.16
N PRO A 10 55.20 13.57 -20.10
CA PRO A 10 54.10 13.91 -19.20
C PRO A 10 54.39 13.47 -17.74
N PRO A 11 53.85 14.17 -16.72
CA PRO A 11 54.08 13.84 -15.33
C PRO A 11 53.39 12.53 -14.92
N ALA A 12 54.15 11.72 -14.19
CA ALA A 12 53.76 10.43 -13.63
C ALA A 12 52.49 10.50 -12.76
N ALA A 13 51.57 9.58 -13.03
CA ALA A 13 50.42 9.29 -12.18
C ALA A 13 50.89 8.80 -10.80
N ARG A 14 50.65 9.59 -9.75
CA ARG A 14 50.80 9.14 -8.36
C ARG A 14 49.67 8.16 -8.04
N ARG A 15 49.98 6.86 -8.03
CA ARG A 15 49.18 5.85 -7.34
C ARG A 15 49.31 6.09 -5.84
N CYS A 16 48.23 6.52 -5.21
CA CYS A 16 48.06 6.39 -3.78
C CYS A 16 47.46 5.02 -3.51
N ASP A 17 48.31 4.04 -3.21
CA ASP A 17 47.91 2.83 -2.50
C ASP A 17 47.46 3.24 -1.10
N ARG A 18 46.14 3.31 -0.91
CA ARG A 18 45.54 3.39 0.42
C ARG A 18 44.80 2.07 0.65
N GLY A 19 45.51 1.13 1.26
CA GLY A 19 44.92 -0.09 1.80
C GLY A 19 43.84 0.29 2.81
N MET A 20 42.58 0.05 2.43
CA MET A 20 41.52 -0.20 3.40
C MET A 20 41.32 -1.71 3.44
N GLU A 21 41.93 -2.35 4.44
CA GLU A 21 41.46 -3.63 4.94
C GLU A 21 40.03 -3.40 5.44
N ALA A 22 39.05 -3.69 4.59
CA ALA A 22 37.68 -3.80 5.01
C ALA A 22 37.56 -5.11 5.80
N GLU A 23 37.68 -5.01 7.13
CA GLU A 23 37.15 -6.01 8.04
C GLU A 23 35.67 -6.23 7.71
N ARG A 24 35.41 -7.26 6.90
CA ARG A 24 34.08 -7.81 6.71
C ARG A 24 33.71 -8.50 8.01
N ILE A 25 33.08 -7.75 8.92
CA ILE A 25 32.30 -8.33 10.01
C ILE A 25 30.91 -8.65 9.42
N PRO A 26 30.58 -9.92 9.10
CA PRO A 26 29.20 -10.27 8.80
C PRO A 26 28.39 -10.19 10.10
N SER A 27 27.74 -9.05 10.34
CA SER A 27 26.85 -8.90 11.49
C SER A 27 25.64 -9.85 11.33
N PRO A 28 25.43 -10.81 12.24
CA PRO A 28 24.38 -11.84 12.12
C PRO A 28 22.95 -11.29 12.03
N ARG A 29 22.73 -10.02 12.41
CA ARG A 29 21.42 -9.35 12.39
C ARG A 29 20.91 -9.02 10.98
N PHE A 30 21.79 -8.89 9.97
CA PHE A 30 21.37 -8.55 8.61
C PHE A 30 20.66 -9.70 7.87
N ARG A 31 20.94 -10.97 8.22
CA ARG A 31 20.25 -12.13 7.61
C ARG A 31 18.81 -12.31 8.12
N ALA A 32 18.53 -11.88 9.35
CA ALA A 32 17.18 -11.97 9.92
C ALA A 32 16.19 -11.02 9.21
N TYR A 33 16.66 -9.85 8.80
CA TYR A 33 15.83 -8.82 8.14
C TYR A 33 15.29 -9.24 6.77
N GLY A 34 16.09 -9.95 5.97
CA GLY A 34 15.69 -10.40 4.64
C GLY A 34 14.55 -11.44 4.66
N ARG A 35 14.39 -12.22 5.74
CA ARG A 35 13.31 -13.22 5.85
C ARG A 35 11.98 -12.64 6.33
N ALA A 36 12.01 -11.64 7.22
CA ALA A 36 10.77 -11.04 7.76
C ALA A 36 9.96 -10.28 6.69
N VAL A 37 10.64 -9.57 5.79
CA VAL A 37 9.98 -8.81 4.71
C VAL A 37 9.33 -9.72 3.66
N SER A 38 9.84 -10.94 3.45
CA SER A 38 9.23 -11.91 2.52
C SER A 38 8.03 -12.65 3.09
N GLN A 39 7.85 -12.73 4.41
CA GLN A 39 6.76 -13.49 5.04
C GLN A 39 5.43 -12.73 5.09
N HIS A 40 5.45 -11.39 5.10
CA HIS A 40 4.21 -10.59 5.09
C HIS A 40 3.50 -10.50 3.72
N ALA A 41 4.14 -10.96 2.64
CA ALA A 41 3.56 -10.91 1.29
C ALA A 41 2.64 -12.09 0.95
N ALA A 42 2.48 -13.09 1.82
CA ALA A 42 1.86 -14.38 1.49
C ALA A 42 0.72 -14.83 2.44
N ALA A 43 0.00 -13.89 3.08
CA ALA A 43 -1.20 -14.26 3.83
C ALA A 43 -2.38 -14.48 2.87
N PRO A 44 -3.00 -15.68 2.83
CA PRO A 44 -4.22 -15.93 2.06
C PRO A 44 -5.37 -15.12 2.66
N ARG A 45 -6.05 -14.33 1.82
CA ARG A 45 -7.29 -13.64 2.19
C ARG A 45 -8.44 -14.60 1.95
N ASP A 46 -8.93 -15.21 3.02
CA ASP A 46 -10.22 -15.90 3.00
C ASP A 46 -11.33 -14.86 2.77
N HIS A 47 -11.75 -14.76 1.51
CA HIS A 47 -12.89 -13.95 1.11
C HIS A 47 -14.18 -14.70 1.47
N ALA A 48 -14.56 -14.64 2.75
CA ALA A 48 -15.93 -14.93 3.13
C ALA A 48 -16.86 -13.94 2.42
N GLU A 49 -17.75 -14.47 1.59
CA GLU A 49 -18.74 -13.76 0.80
C GLU A 49 -19.77 -13.09 1.72
N ALA A 50 -19.40 -11.93 2.26
CA ALA A 50 -20.28 -11.11 3.07
C ALA A 50 -21.33 -10.45 2.16
N ALA A 51 -22.61 -10.61 2.54
CA ALA A 51 -23.74 -10.01 1.86
C ALA A 51 -23.49 -8.52 1.55
N PRO A 52 -23.89 -8.02 0.35
CA PRO A 52 -23.60 -6.66 -0.05
C PRO A 52 -24.21 -5.67 0.96
N PRO A 53 -23.43 -4.70 1.46
CA PRO A 53 -23.94 -3.73 2.42
C PRO A 53 -25.12 -2.98 1.81
N ARG A 54 -26.25 -2.94 2.53
CA ARG A 54 -27.40 -2.09 2.20
C ARG A 54 -26.89 -0.68 1.91
N ARG A 55 -27.10 -0.19 0.68
CA ARG A 55 -26.86 1.22 0.32
C ARG A 55 -27.68 2.10 1.25
N MET A 56 -27.05 2.62 2.31
CA MET A 56 -27.63 3.70 3.09
C MET A 56 -27.80 4.89 2.13
N ARG A 57 -29.03 5.40 2.02
CA ARG A 57 -29.30 6.64 1.28
C ARG A 57 -28.35 7.72 1.80
N ALA A 58 -27.74 8.47 0.88
CA ALA A 58 -26.93 9.65 1.16
C ALA A 58 -27.80 10.73 1.81
N GLY A 59 -28.13 10.54 3.09
CA GLY A 59 -28.83 11.47 3.94
C GLY A 59 -27.81 12.29 4.70
N ALA A 60 -27.78 13.59 4.38
CA ALA A 60 -27.14 14.68 5.11
C ALA A 60 -25.61 14.66 5.25
N ASP A 61 -24.98 15.74 4.78
CA ASP A 61 -23.62 16.19 5.12
C ASP A 61 -23.50 16.55 6.63
N GLY A 62 -23.97 15.66 7.50
CA GLY A 62 -23.85 15.80 8.94
C GLY A 62 -22.38 15.70 9.39
N PRO A 63 -21.99 16.37 10.48
CA PRO A 63 -20.64 16.25 11.01
C PRO A 63 -20.36 14.79 11.40
N VAL A 64 -19.25 14.24 10.91
CA VAL A 64 -18.77 12.91 11.31
C VAL A 64 -18.48 12.91 12.82
N ASN A 65 -19.14 12.01 13.55
CA ASN A 65 -18.92 11.83 14.99
C ASN A 65 -17.68 10.97 15.23
N PHE A 66 -16.56 11.63 15.58
CA PHE A 66 -15.33 10.96 15.98
C PHE A 66 -15.38 10.57 17.46
N GLY A 67 -14.86 9.39 17.81
CA GLY A 67 -14.68 9.01 19.22
C GLY A 67 -13.77 9.98 19.98
N LYS A 68 -13.93 10.08 21.31
CA LYS A 68 -13.16 11.01 22.16
C LYS A 68 -11.64 10.84 22.00
N ASP A 69 -11.16 9.62 21.87
CA ASP A 69 -9.72 9.34 21.71
C ASP A 69 -9.19 9.78 20.33
N ALA A 70 -10.00 9.64 19.29
CA ALA A 70 -9.64 10.14 17.96
C ALA A 70 -9.56 11.67 17.95
N LEU A 71 -10.51 12.35 18.60
CA LEU A 71 -10.48 13.81 18.73
C LEU A 71 -9.21 14.30 19.44
N ARG A 72 -8.84 13.68 20.57
CA ARG A 72 -7.59 13.99 21.28
C ARG A 72 -6.36 13.82 20.40
N LEU A 73 -6.29 12.71 19.65
CA LEU A 73 -5.20 12.46 18.70
C LEU A 73 -5.15 13.55 17.61
N PHE A 74 -6.29 13.98 17.07
CA PHE A 74 -6.36 15.01 16.04
C PHE A 74 -5.95 16.38 16.58
N ASP A 75 -6.39 16.75 17.79
CA ASP A 75 -6.01 17.99 18.45
C ASP A 75 -4.48 18.03 18.68
N GLN A 76 -3.91 16.94 19.17
CA GLN A 76 -2.47 16.81 19.37
C GLN A 76 -1.69 16.93 18.05
N ALA A 77 -2.13 16.23 17.00
CA ALA A 77 -1.49 16.29 15.69
C ALA A 77 -1.57 17.69 15.07
N ASP A 78 -2.68 18.40 15.26
CA ASP A 78 -2.88 19.77 14.76
C ASP A 78 -1.94 20.76 15.45
N GLN A 79 -1.78 20.65 16.77
CA GLN A 79 -0.81 21.46 17.52
C GLN A 79 0.63 21.20 17.06
N LEU A 80 1.02 19.92 16.91
CA LEU A 80 2.35 19.56 16.40
C LEU A 80 2.59 20.09 14.99
N ALA A 81 1.59 20.00 14.12
CA ALA A 81 1.65 20.53 12.77
C ALA A 81 1.85 22.05 12.74
N ALA A 82 1.14 22.78 13.61
CA ALA A 82 1.32 24.22 13.78
C ALA A 82 2.75 24.56 14.26
N MET A 83 3.29 23.79 15.21
CA MET A 83 4.67 23.98 15.69
C MET A 83 5.73 23.70 14.61
N ILE A 84 5.52 22.68 13.78
CA ILE A 84 6.39 22.35 12.65
C ILE A 84 6.36 23.46 11.61
N HIS A 85 5.17 23.98 11.29
CA HIS A 85 5.01 25.08 10.34
C HIS A 85 5.73 26.35 10.82
N GLN A 86 5.64 26.64 12.12
CA GLN A 86 6.40 27.73 12.78
C GLN A 86 7.91 27.44 12.91
N ARG A 87 8.40 26.31 12.39
CA ARG A 87 9.78 25.84 12.48
C ARG A 87 10.30 25.65 13.92
N LYS A 88 9.40 25.55 14.90
CA LYS A 88 9.75 25.42 16.34
C LYS A 88 10.06 24.00 16.78
N ARG A 89 9.46 23.00 16.12
CA ARG A 89 9.75 21.58 16.36
C ARG A 89 9.85 20.84 15.04
N ARG A 90 10.85 19.97 14.92
CA ARG A 90 11.01 19.07 13.79
C ARG A 90 11.65 17.79 14.30
N ASP A 91 10.84 16.87 14.79
CA ASP A 91 11.29 15.54 15.18
C ASP A 91 10.49 14.48 14.44
N PHE A 92 11.11 13.31 14.29
CA PHE A 92 10.52 12.20 13.55
C PHE A 92 9.23 11.69 14.19
N GLN A 93 9.14 11.68 15.53
CA GLN A 93 7.95 11.20 16.24
C GLN A 93 6.73 12.11 16.02
N SER A 94 6.93 13.43 15.99
CA SER A 94 5.84 14.35 15.62
C SER A 94 5.29 14.07 14.23
N TRP A 95 6.14 13.76 13.25
CA TRP A 95 5.70 13.39 11.91
C TRP A 95 4.95 12.05 11.86
N LEU A 96 5.34 11.07 12.67
CA LEU A 96 4.60 9.82 12.82
C LEU A 96 3.21 10.05 13.43
N LEU A 97 3.10 10.87 14.48
CA LEU A 97 1.81 11.21 15.10
C LEU A 97 0.88 11.94 14.12
N ILE A 98 1.42 12.88 13.34
CA ILE A 98 0.67 13.55 12.26
C ILE A 98 0.20 12.52 11.23
N GLY A 99 1.08 11.62 10.79
CA GLY A 99 0.73 10.55 9.87
C GLY A 99 -0.39 9.65 10.39
N LYS A 100 -0.32 9.26 11.68
CA LYS A 100 -1.34 8.46 12.38
C LYS A 100 -2.70 9.16 12.39
N ALA A 101 -2.72 10.45 12.74
CA ALA A 101 -3.94 11.25 12.77
C ALA A 101 -4.57 11.35 11.37
N LEU A 102 -3.78 11.69 10.35
CA LEU A 102 -4.25 11.81 8.97
C LEU A 102 -4.79 10.47 8.43
N ALA A 103 -4.10 9.35 8.69
CA ALA A 103 -4.55 8.03 8.27
C ALA A 103 -5.86 7.61 8.98
N SER A 104 -5.96 7.87 10.28
CA SER A 104 -7.16 7.57 11.08
C SER A 104 -8.36 8.39 10.63
N ALA A 105 -8.15 9.66 10.29
CA ALA A 105 -9.20 10.53 9.74
C ALA A 105 -9.68 10.04 8.37
N LYS A 106 -8.76 9.68 7.46
CA LYS A 106 -9.12 9.10 6.15
C LYS A 106 -9.95 7.82 6.29
N ALA A 107 -9.55 6.92 7.18
CA ALA A 107 -10.27 5.68 7.43
C ALA A 107 -11.70 5.93 7.95
N GLN A 108 -11.86 6.86 8.89
CA GLN A 108 -13.18 7.19 9.45
C GLN A 108 -14.08 7.91 8.45
N LEU A 109 -13.53 8.82 7.64
CA LEU A 109 -14.27 9.47 6.55
C LEU A 109 -14.71 8.44 5.49
N ALA A 110 -13.83 7.51 5.09
CA ALA A 110 -14.20 6.44 4.16
C ALA A 110 -15.33 5.57 4.71
N ALA A 111 -15.25 5.19 5.99
CA ALA A 111 -16.28 4.39 6.65
C ALA A 111 -17.63 5.12 6.73
N HIS A 112 -17.63 6.41 7.05
CA HIS A 112 -18.85 7.21 7.19
C HIS A 112 -19.55 7.47 5.85
N HIS A 113 -18.79 7.75 4.80
CA HIS A 113 -19.36 8.11 3.50
C HIS A 113 -19.63 6.90 2.59
N GLY A 114 -19.24 5.68 3.00
CA GLY A 114 -19.40 4.46 2.20
C GLY A 114 -18.68 4.54 0.85
N THR A 115 -17.67 5.41 0.74
CA THR A 115 -16.97 5.69 -0.50
C THR A 115 -15.57 5.10 -0.49
N SER A 116 -15.10 4.68 -1.67
CA SER A 116 -13.68 4.45 -1.91
C SER A 116 -12.89 5.71 -1.59
N LEU A 117 -11.64 5.53 -1.13
CA LEU A 117 -10.66 6.60 -0.87
C LEU A 117 -10.55 7.61 -2.04
N THR A 118 -10.84 7.17 -3.27
CA THR A 118 -10.85 8.00 -4.49
C THR A 118 -11.89 9.11 -4.51
N HIS A 119 -12.98 9.00 -3.73
CA HIS A 119 -14.07 9.99 -3.72
C HIS A 119 -14.10 10.85 -2.45
N LEU A 120 -13.06 10.81 -1.61
CA LEU A 120 -13.00 11.55 -0.36
C LEU A 120 -12.71 13.06 -0.50
N GLY A 121 -12.55 13.60 -1.72
CA GLY A 121 -12.03 14.95 -1.95
C GLY A 121 -12.70 16.05 -1.12
N ARG A 122 -14.04 16.17 -1.19
CA ARG A 122 -14.78 17.20 -0.45
C ARG A 122 -14.84 16.93 1.06
N PRO A 123 -15.24 15.73 1.55
CA PRO A 123 -15.22 15.45 2.99
C PRO A 123 -13.84 15.64 3.64
N TRP A 124 -12.77 15.25 2.94
CA TRP A 124 -11.40 15.43 3.39
C TRP A 124 -11.01 16.90 3.54
N THR A 125 -11.36 17.73 2.56
CA THR A 125 -11.12 19.18 2.61
C THR A 125 -11.87 19.83 3.78
N VAL A 126 -13.16 19.52 3.95
CA VAL A 126 -13.97 20.05 5.05
C VAL A 126 -13.40 19.66 6.41
N TRP A 127 -12.89 18.42 6.55
CA TRP A 127 -12.24 17.97 7.77
C TRP A 127 -10.93 18.73 8.04
N LEU A 128 -10.09 18.93 7.02
CA LEU A 128 -8.84 19.70 7.13
C LEU A 128 -9.08 21.18 7.46
N ASP A 129 -10.17 21.77 6.96
CA ASP A 129 -10.49 23.17 7.22
C ASP A 129 -10.75 23.46 8.70
N ARG A 130 -11.17 22.44 9.47
CA ARG A 130 -11.34 22.50 10.92
C ARG A 130 -10.02 22.28 11.69
N ARG A 131 -8.91 22.05 10.99
CA ARG A 131 -7.60 21.67 11.52
C ARG A 131 -6.51 22.54 10.89
N PRO A 132 -6.41 23.81 11.30
CA PRO A 132 -5.57 24.80 10.63
C PRO A 132 -4.07 24.43 10.64
N GLY A 133 -3.58 23.77 11.69
CA GLY A 133 -2.20 23.29 11.75
C GLY A 133 -1.92 22.22 10.70
N LEU A 134 -2.77 21.20 10.59
CA LEU A 134 -2.67 20.17 9.57
C LEU A 134 -2.87 20.72 8.15
N ARG A 135 -3.75 21.72 7.99
CA ARG A 135 -3.99 22.41 6.71
C ARG A 135 -2.77 23.22 6.27
N ALA A 136 -2.06 23.84 7.19
CA ALA A 136 -0.88 24.67 6.91
C ALA A 136 0.35 23.88 6.42
N ILE A 137 0.38 22.56 6.62
CA ILE A 137 1.40 21.68 6.05
C ILE A 137 1.16 21.53 4.53
N SER A 138 2.21 21.34 3.72
CA SER A 138 2.03 21.07 2.29
C SER A 138 1.31 19.74 2.03
N GLU A 139 0.60 19.63 0.91
CA GLU A 139 -0.06 18.36 0.56
C GLU A 139 0.95 17.21 0.39
N SER A 140 2.11 17.50 -0.19
CA SER A 140 3.20 16.54 -0.36
C SER A 140 3.71 15.99 0.98
N ASP A 141 3.83 16.85 1.99
CA ASP A 141 4.28 16.44 3.33
C ASP A 141 3.21 15.64 4.06
N ARG A 142 1.93 16.05 3.96
CA ARG A 142 0.81 15.24 4.48
C ARG A 142 0.79 13.85 3.88
N SER A 143 0.99 13.75 2.56
CA SER A 143 1.07 12.48 1.83
C SER A 143 2.26 11.64 2.30
N SER A 144 3.43 12.26 2.46
CA SER A 144 4.64 11.58 2.95
C SER A 144 4.52 11.14 4.41
N ALA A 145 3.86 11.91 5.27
CA ALA A 145 3.58 11.53 6.66
C ALA A 145 2.59 10.35 6.74
N CYS A 146 1.54 10.35 5.92
CA CYS A 146 0.64 9.20 5.81
C CYS A 146 1.41 7.95 5.36
N TRP A 147 2.30 8.09 4.38
CA TRP A 147 3.15 6.99 3.91
C TRP A 147 4.08 6.48 5.03
N LEU A 148 4.69 7.38 5.81
CA LEU A 148 5.52 6.99 6.96
C LEU A 148 4.73 6.20 7.99
N TRP A 149 3.53 6.65 8.34
CA TRP A 149 2.67 5.91 9.26
C TRP A 149 2.29 4.53 8.72
N ALA A 150 1.98 4.42 7.43
CA ALA A 150 1.66 3.13 6.81
C ALA A 150 2.82 2.12 6.83
N ASN A 151 4.07 2.58 6.96
CA ASN A 151 5.29 1.75 6.97
C ASN A 151 6.09 1.94 8.27
N HIS A 152 5.44 2.38 9.36
CA HIS A 152 6.15 2.93 10.51
C HIS A 152 7.04 1.90 11.22
N GLU A 153 6.62 0.65 11.32
CA GLU A 153 7.39 -0.42 11.97
C GLU A 153 8.75 -0.62 11.28
N ASP A 154 8.73 -0.83 9.96
CA ASP A 154 9.94 -1.01 9.16
C ASP A 154 10.84 0.23 9.18
N VAL A 155 10.24 1.42 9.04
CA VAL A 155 10.98 2.68 9.00
C VAL A 155 11.60 3.00 10.36
N ILE A 156 10.90 2.76 11.47
CA ILE A 156 11.44 2.95 12.82
C ILE A 156 12.66 2.03 13.01
N ALA A 157 12.49 0.74 12.72
CA ALA A 157 13.53 -0.23 12.98
C ALA A 157 14.76 -0.02 12.07
N TRP A 158 14.55 0.45 10.83
CA TRP A 158 15.63 0.93 9.97
C TRP A 158 16.33 2.16 10.51
N ARG A 159 15.57 3.17 10.96
CA ARG A 159 16.14 4.38 11.55
C ARG A 159 16.98 4.05 12.76
N ASP A 160 16.52 3.15 13.62
CA ASP A 160 17.23 2.73 14.83
C ASP A 160 18.55 2.02 14.55
N ALA A 161 18.72 1.45 13.35
CA ALA A 161 19.98 0.90 12.88
C ALA A 161 20.96 1.95 12.33
N LEU A 162 20.54 3.21 12.14
CA LEU A 162 21.39 4.28 11.62
C LEU A 162 22.21 4.96 12.73
N PRO A 163 23.42 5.46 12.41
CA PRO A 163 24.16 6.34 13.32
C PRO A 163 23.34 7.57 13.73
N GLU A 164 23.53 8.04 14.97
CA GLU A 164 22.77 9.16 15.53
C GLU A 164 22.85 10.42 14.68
N ALA A 165 24.06 10.80 14.24
CA ALA A 165 24.29 11.93 13.35
C ALA A 165 23.53 11.83 12.00
N THR A 166 23.20 10.62 11.55
CA THR A 166 22.33 10.41 10.37
C THR A 166 20.86 10.54 10.74
N ARG A 167 20.43 10.01 11.89
CA ARG A 167 19.03 10.11 12.37
C ARG A 167 18.58 11.55 12.55
N GLU A 168 19.45 12.41 13.08
CA GLU A 168 19.20 13.84 13.31
C GLU A 168 18.98 14.64 12.02
N LYS A 169 19.65 14.24 10.92
CA LYS A 169 19.45 14.87 9.61
C LYS A 169 18.14 14.42 8.95
N LEU A 170 17.69 13.21 9.27
CA LEU A 170 16.50 12.60 8.71
C LEU A 170 15.27 12.94 9.54
N VAL A 171 14.89 14.20 9.56
CA VAL A 171 13.71 14.66 10.34
C VAL A 171 12.47 14.79 9.47
N HIS A 172 12.62 15.32 8.26
CA HIS A 172 11.50 15.64 7.38
C HIS A 172 10.86 14.37 6.78
N PRO A 173 9.53 14.31 6.58
CA PRO A 173 8.85 13.09 6.17
C PRO A 173 9.24 12.66 4.75
N ALA A 174 9.34 13.62 3.82
CA ALA A 174 9.77 13.34 2.45
C ALA A 174 11.21 12.80 2.40
N THR A 175 12.11 13.37 3.21
CA THR A 175 13.52 12.94 3.27
C THR A 175 13.64 11.54 3.86
N ASN A 176 12.89 11.22 4.91
CA ASN A 176 12.81 9.86 5.45
C ASN A 176 12.33 8.86 4.41
N ARG A 177 11.21 9.16 3.74
CA ARG A 177 10.65 8.31 2.67
C ARG A 177 11.66 8.08 1.55
N GLN A 178 12.36 9.11 1.09
CA GLN A 178 13.35 8.99 0.03
C GLN A 178 14.57 8.15 0.45
N ALA A 179 15.09 8.38 1.66
CA ALA A 179 16.22 7.65 2.20
C ALA A 179 15.88 6.16 2.41
N TRP A 180 14.70 5.86 2.96
CA TRP A 180 14.19 4.50 3.08
C TRP A 180 14.06 3.82 1.71
N ASN A 181 13.40 4.46 0.75
CA ASN A 181 13.23 3.89 -0.59
C ASN A 181 14.58 3.62 -1.27
N ARG A 182 15.59 4.47 -1.05
CA ARG A 182 16.94 4.23 -1.54
C ARG A 182 17.57 3.00 -0.87
N HIS A 183 17.42 2.88 0.45
CA HIS A 183 17.91 1.73 1.20
C HIS A 183 17.26 0.42 0.74
N VAL A 184 15.92 0.37 0.64
CA VAL A 184 15.19 -0.80 0.12
C VAL A 184 15.63 -1.14 -1.30
N ARG A 185 15.79 -0.15 -2.18
CA ARG A 185 16.31 -0.38 -3.54
C ARG A 185 17.69 -1.02 -3.53
N MET A 186 18.60 -0.60 -2.63
CA MET A 186 19.93 -1.20 -2.51
C MET A 186 19.88 -2.65 -2.00
N LEU A 187 18.98 -2.97 -1.09
CA LEU A 187 18.79 -4.34 -0.60
C LEU A 187 18.21 -5.27 -1.68
N VAL A 188 17.25 -4.76 -2.46
CA VAL A 188 16.61 -5.51 -3.55
C VAL A 188 17.53 -5.62 -4.76
N ALA A 189 18.35 -4.59 -5.04
CA ALA A 189 19.34 -4.57 -6.11
C ALA A 189 20.60 -5.41 -5.80
N SER A 190 20.39 -6.57 -5.18
CA SER A 190 21.38 -7.64 -5.03
C SER A 190 22.13 -7.87 -6.36
N PRO A 191 23.45 -8.17 -6.36
CA PRO A 191 24.34 -8.13 -7.52
C PRO A 191 24.04 -9.16 -8.63
N LEU A 192 22.93 -9.90 -8.52
CA LEU A 192 22.33 -10.67 -9.60
C LEU A 192 21.35 -9.85 -10.45
N ALA A 193 21.31 -8.52 -10.28
CA ALA A 193 20.58 -7.61 -11.14
C ALA A 193 21.01 -7.85 -12.59
N LYS A 194 20.22 -8.67 -13.29
CA LYS A 194 20.30 -8.95 -14.71
C LYS A 194 20.61 -7.64 -15.43
N PRO A 195 21.56 -7.62 -16.39
CA PRO A 195 21.88 -6.41 -17.16
C PRO A 195 20.57 -5.77 -17.62
N PRO A 196 20.49 -4.42 -17.62
CA PRO A 196 19.25 -3.69 -17.87
C PRO A 196 18.58 -4.31 -19.08
N GLN A 197 17.50 -5.05 -18.82
CA GLN A 197 16.74 -5.66 -19.90
C GLN A 197 16.34 -4.49 -20.79
N PRO A 198 16.61 -4.55 -22.10
CA PRO A 198 16.17 -3.50 -23.01
C PRO A 198 14.69 -3.27 -22.71
N LYS A 199 14.31 -2.00 -22.48
CA LYS A 199 12.94 -1.62 -22.12
C LYS A 199 12.00 -2.43 -23.01
N PRO A 200 11.18 -3.35 -22.45
CA PRO A 200 10.37 -4.21 -23.28
C PRO A 200 9.51 -3.31 -24.16
N ASP A 201 9.60 -3.52 -25.47
CA ASP A 201 8.85 -2.74 -26.45
C ASP A 201 7.40 -2.68 -25.98
N LEU A 202 6.89 -1.45 -25.79
CA LEU A 202 5.52 -1.23 -25.32
C LEU A 202 4.52 -1.97 -26.20
N ARG A 203 4.82 -2.13 -27.49
CA ARG A 203 4.01 -2.93 -28.42
C ARG A 203 3.93 -4.39 -27.99
N CYS A 204 5.06 -5.01 -27.64
CA CYS A 204 5.08 -6.39 -27.15
C CYS A 204 4.27 -6.55 -25.85
N HIS A 205 4.33 -5.55 -24.96
CA HIS A 205 3.54 -5.57 -23.73
C HIS A 205 2.03 -5.43 -23.99
N VAL A 206 1.64 -4.53 -24.91
CA VAL A 206 0.24 -4.36 -25.34
C VAL A 206 -0.29 -5.65 -25.96
N THR A 207 0.42 -6.26 -26.91
CA THR A 207 0.00 -7.53 -27.53
C THR A 207 -0.12 -8.66 -26.50
N ARG A 208 0.77 -8.70 -25.50
CA ARG A 208 0.67 -9.67 -24.40
C ARG A 208 -0.58 -9.43 -23.55
N LEU A 209 -0.88 -8.18 -23.21
CA LEU A 209 -2.06 -7.82 -22.43
C LEU A 209 -3.36 -8.11 -23.20
N GLU A 210 -3.40 -7.78 -24.49
CA GLU A 210 -4.53 -8.12 -25.38
C GLU A 210 -4.78 -9.62 -25.40
N LYS A 211 -3.72 -10.43 -25.53
CA LYS A 211 -3.84 -11.89 -25.45
C LYS A 211 -4.41 -12.36 -24.11
N ILE A 212 -3.93 -11.80 -23.00
CA ILE A 212 -4.46 -12.12 -21.66
C ILE A 212 -5.93 -11.74 -21.55
N VAL A 213 -6.34 -10.58 -22.08
CA VAL A 213 -7.75 -10.15 -22.08
C VAL A 213 -8.62 -11.11 -22.88
N VAL A 214 -8.16 -11.54 -24.06
CA VAL A 214 -8.86 -12.53 -24.88
C VAL A 214 -9.00 -13.86 -24.13
N ASP A 215 -7.90 -14.39 -23.58
CA ASP A 215 -7.91 -15.65 -22.82
C ASP A 215 -8.85 -15.59 -21.61
N LEU A 216 -8.83 -14.48 -20.86
CA LEU A 216 -9.73 -14.28 -19.71
C LEU A 216 -11.19 -14.15 -20.13
N SER A 217 -11.47 -13.47 -21.24
CA SER A 217 -12.83 -13.34 -21.77
C SER A 217 -13.39 -14.69 -22.22
N SER A 218 -12.57 -15.52 -22.88
CA SER A 218 -12.95 -16.87 -23.26
C SER A 218 -13.23 -17.76 -22.04
N ARG A 219 -12.41 -17.67 -20.99
CA ARG A 219 -12.65 -18.41 -19.73
C ARG A 219 -13.92 -17.95 -19.03
N HIS A 220 -14.22 -16.66 -19.05
CA HIS A 220 -15.45 -16.13 -18.47
C HIS A 220 -16.70 -16.67 -19.17
N ALA A 221 -16.72 -16.63 -20.50
CA ALA A 221 -17.82 -17.18 -21.29
C ALA A 221 -18.04 -18.69 -21.05
N ALA A 222 -16.95 -19.45 -20.90
CA ALA A 222 -17.04 -20.87 -20.57
C ALA A 222 -17.69 -21.11 -19.19
N LEU A 223 -17.26 -20.36 -18.17
CA LEU A 223 -17.83 -20.43 -16.82
C LEU A 223 -19.32 -20.01 -16.79
N GLU A 224 -19.71 -19.00 -17.56
CA GLU A 224 -21.13 -18.62 -17.69
C GLU A 224 -21.97 -19.75 -18.29
N GLY A 225 -21.43 -20.47 -19.28
CA GLY A 225 -22.06 -21.66 -19.84
C GLY A 225 -22.23 -22.79 -18.82
N GLU A 226 -21.19 -23.07 -18.02
CA GLU A 226 -21.25 -24.06 -16.94
C GLU A 226 -22.30 -23.70 -15.87
N VAL A 227 -22.34 -22.42 -15.45
CA VAL A 227 -23.34 -21.94 -14.49
C VAL A 227 -24.76 -22.05 -15.04
N ALA A 228 -24.97 -21.74 -16.33
CA ALA A 228 -26.26 -21.90 -16.98
C ALA A 228 -26.71 -23.37 -17.02
N ALA A 229 -25.80 -24.29 -17.35
CA ALA A 229 -26.08 -25.73 -17.33
C ALA A 229 -26.43 -26.22 -15.92
N LEU A 230 -25.67 -25.83 -14.90
CA LEU A 230 -25.95 -26.18 -13.50
C LEU A 230 -27.34 -25.67 -13.07
N ARG A 231 -27.71 -24.44 -13.42
CA ARG A 231 -29.05 -23.90 -13.13
C ARG A 231 -30.19 -24.68 -13.78
N GLU A 232 -29.97 -25.28 -14.95
CA GLU A 232 -30.97 -26.16 -15.59
C GLU A 232 -31.07 -27.51 -14.87
N THR A 233 -29.93 -28.09 -14.46
CA THR A 233 -29.93 -29.34 -13.69
C THR A 233 -30.63 -29.19 -12.35
N VAL A 234 -30.40 -28.08 -11.64
CA VAL A 234 -31.08 -27.78 -10.37
C VAL A 234 -32.59 -27.66 -10.58
N ARG A 235 -33.04 -26.90 -11.60
CA ARG A 235 -34.47 -26.80 -11.94
C ARG A 235 -35.10 -28.15 -12.26
N SER A 236 -34.38 -29.03 -12.96
CA SER A 236 -34.84 -30.38 -13.27
C SER A 236 -34.98 -31.24 -12.00
N LEU A 237 -34.03 -31.17 -11.08
CA LEU A 237 -34.08 -31.88 -9.79
C LEU A 237 -35.22 -31.37 -8.89
N GLU A 238 -35.43 -30.05 -8.85
CA GLU A 238 -36.55 -29.44 -8.12
C GLU A 238 -37.90 -29.94 -8.66
N ALA A 239 -38.07 -30.03 -9.98
CA ALA A 239 -39.29 -30.55 -10.60
C ALA A 239 -39.56 -32.02 -10.22
N VAL A 240 -38.53 -32.88 -10.20
CA VAL A 240 -38.64 -34.29 -9.77
C VAL A 240 -39.01 -34.39 -8.29
N ALA A 241 -38.37 -33.60 -7.42
CA ALA A 241 -38.65 -33.61 -5.99
C ALA A 241 -40.09 -33.17 -5.67
N VAL A 242 -40.60 -32.14 -6.35
CA VAL A 242 -41.99 -31.69 -6.22
C VAL A 242 -42.97 -32.77 -6.72
N GLY A 243 -42.65 -33.46 -7.81
CA GLY A 243 -43.46 -34.58 -8.33
C GLY A 243 -43.51 -35.78 -7.37
N ALA A 244 -42.38 -36.12 -6.75
CA ALA A 244 -42.27 -37.24 -5.81
C ALA A 244 -43.03 -36.99 -4.49
N MET A 245 -43.17 -35.74 -4.06
CA MET A 245 -43.91 -35.37 -2.84
C MET A 245 -45.42 -35.30 -3.01
N LYS A 246 -45.97 -35.59 -4.20
CA LYS A 246 -47.43 -35.63 -4.40
C LYS A 246 -47.99 -36.82 -3.60
N PRO A 247 -48.75 -36.60 -2.52
CA PRO A 247 -49.18 -37.68 -1.63
C PRO A 247 -50.00 -38.68 -2.43
N LYS A 248 -49.63 -39.97 -2.35
CA LYS A 248 -50.52 -41.06 -2.79
C LYS A 248 -51.83 -40.84 -2.05
N GLY A 249 -52.86 -40.44 -2.78
CA GLY A 249 -54.18 -40.26 -2.22
C GLY A 249 -54.55 -41.53 -1.48
N ASN A 250 -54.59 -41.44 -0.15
CA ASN A 250 -55.23 -42.45 0.67
C ASN A 250 -56.70 -42.40 0.28
N GLY A 251 -57.07 -43.22 -0.70
CA GLY A 251 -58.43 -43.60 -0.98
C GLY A 251 -58.94 -44.40 0.21
N VAL A 252 -59.26 -43.69 1.30
CA VAL A 252 -60.14 -44.22 2.33
C VAL A 252 -61.52 -44.19 1.69
N ALA A 253 -61.89 -45.32 1.08
CA ALA A 253 -63.23 -45.60 0.65
C ALA A 253 -64.16 -45.46 1.86
N ALA A 254 -64.95 -44.37 1.89
CA ALA A 254 -66.08 -44.25 2.78
C ALA A 254 -67.09 -45.35 2.39
N ARG A 255 -67.13 -46.40 3.20
CA ARG A 255 -68.14 -47.46 3.11
C ARG A 255 -69.47 -46.88 3.57
N ALA A 256 -70.44 -46.89 2.66
CA ALA A 256 -71.82 -46.50 2.89
C ALA A 256 -72.47 -47.38 3.98
N ALA A 257 -73.26 -46.74 4.84
CA ALA A 257 -74.32 -47.32 5.64
C ALA A 257 -75.56 -46.42 5.51
#